data_AF-A0A6A5YX97-F1
#
_entry.id   AF-A0A6A5YX97-F1
#
_cell.length_a   1.000
_cell.length_b   1.000
_cell.length_c   1.000
_cell.angle_alpha   90.00
_cell.angle_beta   90.00
_cell.angle_gamma   90.00
#
_symmetry.space_group_name_H-M   'P 1'
#
loop_
_entity.id
_entity.type
_entity.pdbx_description
1 polymer ?
#
loop_
_entity_poly.entity_id
_entity_poly.type
_entity_poly.pdbx_seq_one_letter_code
_entity_poly.pdbx_strand_id
1 'polypeptide(L)'
;MPRYYNRVKVLDANRKLTVELFPPPDDKWDALPGDYRYKFNPPPRQKDRVISLIIKVMNDLAKTDMYFAASSIRVWNADETQPLWPPRPGYWKTSKRQTKLYVFKESYEEFPMTVPISVKRGPGGLSIERIQVKPERKGPWMDLEAWLRSLPVQDNSIYAQTKWWKRTGKTFKFMELPEELRWIIYRHILGCYIYPDTVRTYVNSSPIKEDIVCLGKGLRHTPKDYVLFGNASLQEIFAYRSPKTTVYVQPPNYQFLQVHSRLKDEALKAAWEGTRKHFLGSGVFDDVISCPNPPPYNWLSVVQLNFTSEDYFRFFGIKVYPTMQHESNNCTAQLLKNTSIKDLEMRFRHPHIGYEADPWGAKSGDFRRDRIWNEHKKHNMGCSKIVVDWILTFAFPYIKEIPKVKLTGSIKTTINEKWTSILRREYTERGDEVKSHGFGYEAEMERIMKTPQEYLPPACTCASSCYTEEFDVSHELPPDWQGWDAGFDHGDIQTQDCPQKFVTRRVIW
;
A
#
# COMPACT_ATOMS: atom_id res chain seq x y z
N MET A 1 -4.64 -24.55 1.67
CA MET A 1 -4.27 -24.86 0.26
C MET A 1 -4.16 -26.38 0.10
N PRO A 2 -4.55 -26.95 -1.06
CA PRO A 2 -4.61 -28.41 -1.27
C PRO A 2 -3.22 -29.07 -1.41
N ARG A 3 -3.05 -30.31 -0.91
CA ARG A 3 -1.86 -31.17 -1.14
C ARG A 3 -1.55 -31.35 -2.62
N TYR A 4 -0.31 -31.67 -2.97
CA TYR A 4 0.14 -31.83 -4.36
C TYR A 4 -0.78 -32.72 -5.21
N TYR A 5 -1.13 -33.92 -4.75
CA TYR A 5 -2.05 -34.81 -5.46
C TYR A 5 -3.41 -34.16 -5.79
N ASN A 6 -3.95 -33.37 -4.86
CA ASN A 6 -5.21 -32.64 -5.08
C ASN A 6 -5.04 -31.49 -6.09
N ARG A 7 -3.84 -30.86 -6.17
CA ARG A 7 -3.52 -29.87 -7.21
C ARG A 7 -3.51 -30.50 -8.60
N VAL A 8 -3.00 -31.73 -8.75
CA VAL A 8 -2.97 -32.45 -10.04
C VAL A 8 -4.38 -32.80 -10.54
N LYS A 9 -5.31 -33.13 -9.62
CA LYS A 9 -6.70 -33.49 -9.99
C LYS A 9 -7.45 -32.38 -10.72
N VAL A 10 -7.19 -31.11 -10.39
CA VAL A 10 -7.88 -29.95 -10.97
C VAL A 10 -7.21 -29.42 -12.25
N LEU A 11 -6.11 -30.02 -12.68
CA LEU A 11 -5.42 -29.62 -13.93
C LEU A 11 -6.26 -29.92 -15.17
N ASP A 12 -6.10 -29.11 -16.20
CA ASP A 12 -6.62 -29.39 -17.54
C ASP A 12 -5.94 -30.62 -18.16
N ALA A 13 -6.50 -31.11 -19.27
CA ALA A 13 -6.05 -32.35 -19.91
C ALA A 13 -4.57 -32.32 -20.35
N ASN A 14 -4.04 -31.18 -20.82
CA ASN A 14 -2.67 -31.08 -21.31
C ASN A 14 -1.66 -30.99 -20.16
N ARG A 15 -2.03 -30.34 -19.06
CA ARG A 15 -1.22 -30.31 -17.84
C ARG A 15 -1.21 -31.67 -17.14
N LYS A 16 -2.35 -32.38 -17.11
CA LYS A 16 -2.41 -33.79 -16.66
C LYS A 16 -1.51 -34.70 -17.48
N LEU A 17 -1.58 -34.59 -18.81
CA LEU A 17 -0.69 -35.35 -19.70
C LEU A 17 0.79 -35.11 -19.40
N THR A 18 1.16 -33.87 -19.04
CA THR A 18 2.55 -33.58 -18.64
C THR A 18 2.94 -34.30 -17.36
N VAL A 19 2.08 -34.32 -16.35
CA VAL A 19 2.36 -35.02 -15.08
C VAL A 19 2.38 -36.55 -15.29
N GLU A 20 1.56 -37.07 -16.21
CA GLU A 20 1.59 -38.50 -16.58
C GLU A 20 2.90 -38.90 -17.28
N LEU A 21 3.41 -38.05 -18.18
CA LEU A 21 4.67 -38.31 -18.91
C LEU A 21 5.92 -38.03 -18.07
N PHE A 22 5.84 -37.05 -17.17
CA PHE A 22 6.93 -36.60 -16.31
C PHE A 22 6.43 -36.48 -14.87
N PRO A 23 6.20 -37.62 -14.19
CA PRO A 23 5.70 -37.59 -12.82
C PRO A 23 6.70 -36.90 -11.88
N PRO A 24 6.22 -36.23 -10.81
CA PRO A 24 7.11 -35.81 -9.74
C PRO A 24 7.77 -37.03 -9.08
N PRO A 25 8.81 -36.83 -8.25
CA PRO A 25 9.33 -37.89 -7.39
C PRO A 25 8.22 -38.47 -6.48
N ASP A 26 8.27 -39.77 -6.21
CA ASP A 26 7.23 -40.49 -5.48
C ASP A 26 7.00 -39.96 -4.05
N ASP A 27 8.02 -39.39 -3.43
CA ASP A 27 7.93 -38.80 -2.09
C ASP A 27 7.23 -37.43 -2.06
N LYS A 28 6.88 -36.84 -3.22
CA LYS A 28 6.30 -35.49 -3.32
C LYS A 28 4.80 -35.45 -3.55
N TRP A 29 4.13 -36.59 -3.71
CA TRP A 29 2.68 -36.64 -3.94
C TRP A 29 1.85 -36.04 -2.80
N ASP A 30 2.34 -36.13 -1.55
CA ASP A 30 1.69 -35.62 -0.34
C ASP A 30 2.22 -34.25 0.13
N ALA A 31 3.16 -33.64 -0.60
CA ALA A 31 3.77 -32.38 -0.19
C ALA A 31 2.73 -31.25 -0.01
N LEU A 32 2.90 -30.44 1.03
CA LEU A 32 2.09 -29.25 1.25
C LEU A 32 2.54 -28.11 0.32
N PRO A 33 1.66 -27.13 0.05
CA PRO A 33 2.04 -25.94 -0.71
C PRO A 33 3.15 -25.16 -0.01
N GLY A 34 4.30 -25.04 -0.68
CA GLY A 34 5.54 -24.49 -0.11
C GLY A 34 6.67 -25.53 -0.07
N ASP A 35 6.35 -26.77 0.30
CA ASP A 35 7.35 -27.85 0.46
C ASP A 35 7.87 -28.37 -0.87
N TYR A 36 7.02 -28.36 -1.90
CA TYR A 36 7.37 -28.79 -3.25
C TYR A 36 6.68 -27.96 -4.33
N ARG A 37 7.49 -27.57 -5.31
CA ARG A 37 7.04 -26.97 -6.56
C ARG A 37 7.50 -27.87 -7.70
N TYR A 38 6.57 -28.25 -8.59
CA TYR A 38 6.87 -29.11 -9.73
C TYR A 38 8.05 -28.59 -10.56
N LYS A 39 9.04 -29.46 -10.81
CA LYS A 39 10.22 -29.17 -11.63
C LYS A 39 10.21 -30.06 -12.87
N PHE A 40 9.92 -29.46 -14.02
CA PHE A 40 10.01 -30.15 -15.31
C PHE A 40 11.48 -30.32 -15.72
N ASN A 41 11.90 -31.56 -15.94
CA ASN A 41 13.23 -31.90 -16.46
C ASN A 41 13.09 -32.25 -17.96
N PRO A 42 13.41 -31.32 -18.88
CA PRO A 42 13.24 -31.57 -20.30
C PRO A 42 14.20 -32.67 -20.80
N PRO A 43 13.81 -33.46 -21.81
CA PRO A 43 14.71 -34.41 -22.45
C PRO A 43 15.89 -33.68 -23.14
N PRO A 44 16.95 -34.41 -23.53
CA PRO A 44 18.07 -33.85 -24.27
C PRO A 44 17.63 -33.06 -25.51
N ARG A 45 18.36 -31.98 -25.83
CA ARG A 45 18.03 -31.15 -26.99
C ARG A 45 18.19 -31.95 -28.28
N GLN A 46 17.10 -32.05 -29.03
CA GLN A 46 17.09 -32.62 -30.38
C GLN A 46 17.16 -31.52 -31.44
N LYS A 47 17.83 -31.80 -32.56
CA LYS A 47 17.86 -30.91 -33.73
C LYS A 47 16.55 -31.02 -34.52
N ASP A 48 15.51 -30.35 -34.03
CA ASP A 48 14.18 -30.31 -34.65
C ASP A 48 13.95 -28.97 -35.37
N ARG A 49 13.60 -29.00 -36.67
CA ARG A 49 13.28 -27.76 -37.39
C ARG A 49 11.92 -27.19 -36.99
N VAL A 50 10.98 -28.02 -36.53
CA VAL A 50 9.66 -27.58 -36.09
C VAL A 50 9.77 -26.78 -34.79
N ILE A 51 10.55 -27.25 -33.80
CA ILE A 51 10.75 -26.47 -32.55
C ILE A 51 11.38 -25.11 -32.82
N SER A 52 12.29 -25.04 -33.81
CA SER A 52 12.94 -23.79 -34.20
C SER A 52 11.93 -22.79 -34.77
N LEU A 53 10.95 -23.25 -35.57
CA LEU A 53 9.86 -22.40 -36.06
C LEU A 53 8.88 -22.02 -34.96
N ILE A 54 8.58 -22.93 -34.02
CA ILE A 54 7.74 -22.59 -32.86
C ILE A 54 8.39 -21.46 -32.05
N ILE A 55 9.69 -21.58 -31.75
CA ILE A 55 10.43 -20.53 -31.05
C ILE A 55 10.42 -19.21 -31.84
N LYS A 56 10.55 -19.26 -33.17
CA LYS A 56 10.45 -18.07 -34.02
C LYS A 56 9.09 -17.39 -33.87
N VAL A 57 7.99 -18.13 -33.98
CA VAL A 57 6.62 -17.59 -33.79
C VAL A 57 6.46 -16.99 -32.40
N MET A 58 6.91 -17.68 -31.35
CA MET A 58 6.85 -17.17 -29.99
C MET A 58 7.66 -15.88 -29.82
N ASN A 59 8.80 -15.75 -30.49
CA ASN A 59 9.60 -14.53 -30.48
C ASN A 59 8.91 -13.38 -31.21
N ASP A 60 8.25 -13.64 -32.34
CA ASP A 60 7.55 -12.62 -33.11
C ASP A 60 6.26 -12.16 -32.41
N LEU A 61 5.52 -13.09 -31.78
CA LEU A 61 4.40 -12.76 -30.88
C LEU A 61 4.88 -11.91 -29.72
N ALA A 62 5.97 -12.28 -29.04
CA ALA A 62 6.48 -11.52 -27.92
C ALA A 62 7.01 -10.11 -28.27
N LYS A 63 7.19 -9.77 -29.56
CA LYS A 63 7.49 -8.40 -29.99
C LYS A 63 6.23 -7.54 -30.10
N THR A 64 5.10 -8.14 -30.47
CA THR A 64 3.84 -7.44 -30.79
C THR A 64 2.80 -7.51 -29.67
N ASP A 65 2.89 -8.53 -28.81
CA ASP A 65 1.96 -8.81 -27.72
C ASP A 65 2.70 -8.77 -26.37
N MET A 66 2.37 -7.74 -25.58
CA MET A 66 2.96 -7.48 -24.26
C MET A 66 2.68 -8.62 -23.28
N TYR A 67 1.46 -9.14 -23.29
CA TYR A 67 0.99 -10.17 -22.38
C TYR A 67 1.64 -11.52 -22.71
N PHE A 68 1.73 -11.86 -23.99
CA PHE A 68 2.48 -13.04 -24.43
C PHE A 68 3.96 -12.98 -24.04
N ALA A 69 4.60 -11.81 -24.19
CA ALA A 69 5.98 -11.61 -23.76
C ALA A 69 6.16 -11.82 -22.25
N ALA A 70 5.20 -11.34 -21.44
CA ALA A 70 5.18 -11.49 -20.00
C ALA A 70 5.12 -12.95 -19.55
N SER A 71 4.30 -13.76 -20.24
CA SER A 71 4.13 -15.19 -19.97
C SER A 71 5.45 -15.95 -20.05
N SER A 72 6.44 -15.43 -20.79
CA SER A 72 7.80 -15.99 -20.90
C SER A 72 7.79 -17.48 -21.25
N ILE A 73 6.87 -17.85 -22.16
CA ILE A 73 6.61 -19.23 -22.53
C ILE A 73 7.90 -19.84 -23.10
N ARG A 74 8.21 -21.05 -22.65
CA ARG A 74 9.30 -21.88 -23.18
C ARG A 74 8.74 -23.16 -23.78
N VAL A 75 9.44 -23.73 -24.75
CA VAL A 75 9.03 -24.96 -25.44
C VAL A 75 10.16 -25.98 -25.50
N TRP A 76 9.83 -27.26 -25.32
CA TRP A 76 10.72 -28.40 -25.48
C TRP A 76 10.01 -29.53 -26.24
N ASN A 77 10.79 -30.47 -26.78
CA ASN A 77 10.24 -31.78 -27.14
C ASN A 77 9.81 -32.48 -25.84
N ALA A 78 8.71 -33.23 -25.87
CA ALA A 78 8.33 -34.05 -24.73
C ALA A 78 9.22 -35.29 -24.63
N ASP A 79 9.51 -35.94 -25.74
CA ASP A 79 10.21 -37.22 -25.76
C ASP A 79 11.39 -37.23 -26.75
N GLU A 80 12.11 -38.34 -26.76
CA GLU A 80 13.21 -38.59 -27.69
C GLU A 80 12.74 -39.08 -29.07
N THR A 81 11.44 -39.04 -29.37
CA THR A 81 10.95 -39.47 -30.69
C THR A 81 11.57 -38.64 -31.80
N GLN A 82 11.74 -39.27 -32.97
CA GLN A 82 12.38 -38.61 -34.10
C GLN A 82 11.68 -37.28 -34.46
N PRO A 83 12.42 -36.27 -34.93
CA PRO A 83 11.85 -34.99 -35.36
C PRO A 83 10.68 -35.15 -36.34
N LEU A 84 9.72 -34.22 -36.27
CA LEU A 84 8.60 -34.17 -37.23
C LEU A 84 9.06 -33.84 -38.66
N TRP A 85 10.23 -33.20 -38.79
CA TRP A 85 10.78 -32.77 -40.07
C TRP A 85 12.29 -33.08 -40.18
N PRO A 86 12.77 -33.64 -41.32
CA PRO A 86 12.00 -34.01 -42.51
C PRO A 86 11.01 -35.16 -42.25
N PRO A 87 9.91 -35.26 -43.02
CA PRO A 87 8.94 -36.33 -42.89
C PRO A 87 9.62 -37.68 -43.21
N ARG A 88 9.22 -38.75 -42.51
CA ARG A 88 9.76 -40.09 -42.80
C ARG A 88 9.42 -40.53 -44.23
N PRO A 89 10.31 -41.25 -44.92
CA PRO A 89 9.97 -41.88 -46.20
C PRO A 89 8.69 -42.71 -46.08
N GLY A 90 7.74 -42.53 -47.01
CA GLY A 90 6.46 -43.25 -46.99
C GLY A 90 5.38 -42.69 -46.06
N TYR A 91 5.68 -41.71 -45.20
CA TYR A 91 4.70 -41.11 -44.29
C TYR A 91 3.48 -40.56 -45.03
N TRP A 92 3.71 -39.87 -46.15
CA TRP A 92 2.65 -39.27 -46.96
C TRP A 92 1.68 -40.29 -47.56
N LYS A 93 2.05 -41.59 -47.60
CA LYS A 93 1.18 -42.67 -48.10
C LYS A 93 0.14 -43.13 -47.08
N THR A 94 0.42 -42.99 -45.78
CA THR A 94 -0.56 -43.36 -44.73
C THR A 94 -1.61 -42.27 -44.57
N SER A 95 -2.85 -42.57 -44.20
CA SER A 95 -3.86 -41.53 -43.88
C SER A 95 -3.66 -40.92 -42.49
N LYS A 96 -2.80 -41.50 -41.66
CA LYS A 96 -2.55 -41.04 -40.28
C LYS A 96 -1.65 -39.80 -40.27
N ARG A 97 -2.00 -38.81 -39.45
CA ARG A 97 -1.14 -37.64 -39.18
C ARG A 97 0.00 -38.04 -38.26
N GLN A 98 1.24 -37.70 -38.61
CA GLN A 98 2.42 -37.78 -37.75
C GLN A 98 2.29 -36.67 -36.73
N THR A 99 2.29 -37.09 -35.48
CA THR A 99 2.17 -36.21 -34.32
C THR A 99 3.39 -36.40 -33.45
N LYS A 100 3.88 -35.30 -32.87
CA LYS A 100 4.89 -35.32 -31.82
C LYS A 100 4.43 -34.44 -30.68
N LEU A 101 4.79 -34.82 -29.46
CA LEU A 101 4.41 -34.09 -28.26
C LEU A 101 5.45 -33.02 -27.96
N TYR A 102 4.97 -31.83 -27.65
CA TYR A 102 5.78 -30.68 -27.24
C TYR A 102 5.27 -30.15 -25.90
N VAL A 103 6.20 -29.76 -25.04
CA VAL A 103 5.91 -29.23 -23.70
C VAL A 103 6.08 -27.72 -23.73
N PHE A 104 5.03 -26.98 -23.38
CA PHE A 104 5.01 -25.53 -23.24
C PHE A 104 4.92 -25.16 -21.77
N LYS A 105 5.80 -24.26 -21.32
CA LYS A 105 5.86 -23.82 -19.92
C LYS A 105 5.68 -22.32 -19.81
N GLU A 106 4.55 -21.88 -19.26
CA GLU A 106 4.40 -20.50 -18.81
C GLU A 106 5.17 -20.27 -17.49
N SER A 107 5.62 -19.03 -17.27
CA SER A 107 6.43 -18.68 -16.10
C SER A 107 5.64 -18.57 -14.79
N TYR A 108 4.34 -18.25 -14.87
CA TYR A 108 3.44 -18.15 -13.70
C TYR A 108 2.78 -19.48 -13.33
N GLU A 109 2.64 -20.40 -14.29
CA GLU A 109 2.05 -21.70 -14.03
C GLU A 109 3.03 -22.61 -13.28
N GLU A 110 2.51 -23.54 -12.46
CA GLU A 110 3.33 -24.59 -11.84
C GLU A 110 3.57 -25.75 -12.81
N PHE A 111 2.55 -26.15 -13.57
CA PHE A 111 2.61 -27.30 -14.47
C PHE A 111 2.71 -26.85 -15.94
N PRO A 112 3.67 -27.39 -16.72
CA PRO A 112 3.68 -27.18 -18.15
C PRO A 112 2.47 -27.87 -18.83
N MET A 113 2.16 -27.47 -20.06
CA MET A 113 1.20 -28.12 -20.94
C MET A 113 1.92 -28.96 -21.99
N THR A 114 1.55 -30.24 -22.13
CA THR A 114 2.04 -31.08 -23.21
C THR A 114 0.96 -31.18 -24.28
N VAL A 115 1.29 -30.79 -25.52
CA VAL A 115 0.34 -30.77 -26.64
C VAL A 115 0.85 -31.55 -27.84
N PRO A 116 -0.03 -32.26 -28.57
CA PRO A 116 0.30 -32.85 -29.87
C PRO A 116 0.44 -31.77 -30.95
N ILE A 117 1.53 -31.85 -31.71
CA ILE A 117 1.81 -30.99 -32.86
C ILE A 117 1.94 -31.86 -34.11
N SER A 118 1.43 -31.36 -35.25
CA SER A 118 1.53 -31.99 -36.56
C SER A 118 1.86 -30.95 -37.64
N VAL A 119 2.33 -31.42 -38.80
CA VAL A 119 2.59 -30.59 -39.98
C VAL A 119 1.62 -30.96 -41.09
N LYS A 120 0.82 -29.99 -41.58
CA LYS A 120 -0.15 -30.16 -42.68
C LYS A 120 0.54 -30.70 -43.93
N ARG A 121 -0.16 -31.58 -44.67
CA ARG A 121 0.28 -32.01 -46.01
C ARG A 121 0.13 -30.84 -46.98
N GLY A 122 1.04 -30.73 -47.93
CA GLY A 122 0.99 -29.68 -48.94
C GLY A 122 2.29 -29.58 -49.74
N PRO A 123 2.21 -29.07 -50.98
CA PRO A 123 3.39 -28.71 -51.75
C PRO A 123 4.17 -27.62 -51.00
N GLY A 124 5.50 -27.69 -51.03
CA GLY A 124 6.39 -26.72 -50.37
C GLY A 124 7.12 -27.26 -49.13
N GLY A 125 8.04 -26.45 -48.60
CA GLY A 125 8.85 -26.77 -47.42
C GLY A 125 8.09 -26.64 -46.10
N LEU A 126 8.81 -26.82 -45.00
CA LEU A 126 8.30 -26.56 -43.65
C LEU A 126 8.07 -25.06 -43.45
N SER A 127 6.82 -24.66 -43.16
CA SER A 127 6.42 -23.28 -42.88
C SER A 127 5.53 -23.20 -41.65
N ILE A 128 5.32 -21.99 -41.12
CA ILE A 128 4.57 -21.76 -39.87
C ILE A 128 3.09 -22.12 -40.03
N GLU A 129 2.50 -21.78 -41.17
CA GLU A 129 1.07 -21.96 -41.50
C GLU A 129 0.68 -23.45 -41.61
N ARG A 130 1.69 -24.32 -41.72
CA ARG A 130 1.54 -25.76 -41.76
C ARG A 130 1.63 -26.41 -40.39
N ILE A 131 2.11 -25.72 -39.36
CA ILE A 131 2.21 -26.28 -38.02
C ILE A 131 0.84 -26.16 -37.33
N GLN A 132 0.27 -27.29 -36.95
CA GLN A 132 -0.98 -27.35 -36.21
C GLN A 132 -0.76 -27.93 -34.82
N VAL A 133 -1.50 -27.40 -33.86
CA VAL A 133 -1.56 -27.88 -32.47
C VAL A 133 -2.93 -28.50 -32.24
N LYS A 134 -2.98 -29.54 -31.41
CA LYS A 134 -4.24 -30.13 -30.95
C LYS A 134 -4.44 -29.80 -29.47
N PRO A 135 -5.17 -28.72 -29.12
CA PRO A 135 -5.26 -28.26 -27.74
C PRO A 135 -6.04 -29.23 -26.84
N GLU A 136 -6.95 -30.02 -27.41
CA GLU A 136 -7.73 -31.00 -26.66
C GLU A 136 -7.73 -32.33 -27.37
N ARG A 137 -7.75 -33.44 -26.61
CA ARG A 137 -7.70 -34.80 -27.19
C ARG A 137 -8.77 -35.05 -28.24
N LYS A 138 -9.98 -34.49 -28.05
CA LYS A 138 -11.12 -34.58 -28.98
C LYS A 138 -11.40 -33.28 -29.76
N GLY A 139 -10.61 -32.23 -29.54
CA GLY A 139 -10.80 -30.94 -30.20
C GLY A 139 -10.28 -30.91 -31.65
N PRO A 140 -10.64 -29.86 -32.40
CA PRO A 140 -10.10 -29.62 -33.73
C PRO A 140 -8.60 -29.28 -33.67
N TRP A 141 -7.93 -29.46 -34.81
CA TRP A 141 -6.57 -28.96 -34.97
C TRP A 141 -6.62 -27.46 -35.24
N MET A 142 -5.80 -26.70 -34.51
CA MET A 142 -5.68 -25.24 -34.64
C MET A 142 -4.32 -24.88 -35.21
N ASP A 143 -4.23 -23.74 -35.90
CA ASP A 143 -2.95 -23.20 -36.33
C ASP A 143 -2.13 -22.76 -35.11
N LEU A 144 -0.81 -22.96 -35.16
CA LEU A 144 0.09 -22.72 -34.03
C LEU A 144 -0.04 -21.30 -33.46
N GLU A 145 -0.03 -20.29 -34.32
CA GLU A 145 -0.11 -18.89 -33.87
C GLU A 145 -1.47 -18.58 -33.21
N ALA A 146 -2.56 -19.04 -33.81
CA ALA A 146 -3.90 -18.86 -33.26
C ALA A 146 -4.03 -19.52 -31.88
N TRP A 147 -3.49 -20.73 -31.73
CA TRP A 147 -3.46 -21.40 -30.43
C TRP A 147 -2.61 -20.66 -29.39
N LEU A 148 -1.40 -20.22 -29.76
CA LEU A 148 -0.53 -19.45 -28.85
C LEU A 148 -1.18 -18.16 -28.35
N ARG A 149 -1.95 -17.47 -29.19
CA ARG A 149 -2.73 -16.28 -28.81
C ARG A 149 -3.94 -16.59 -27.93
N SER A 150 -4.45 -17.82 -27.99
CA SER A 150 -5.59 -18.24 -27.16
C SER A 150 -5.20 -18.65 -25.73
N LEU A 151 -3.90 -18.76 -25.43
CA LEU A 151 -3.45 -19.12 -24.09
C LEU A 151 -3.86 -18.06 -23.07
N PRO A 152 -4.34 -18.47 -21.88
CA PRO A 152 -4.76 -17.53 -20.85
C PRO A 152 -3.56 -16.70 -20.41
N VAL A 153 -3.74 -15.38 -20.27
CA VAL A 153 -2.69 -14.50 -19.77
C VAL A 153 -3.07 -13.95 -18.40
N GLN A 154 -2.13 -13.97 -17.47
CA GLN A 154 -2.30 -13.35 -16.17
C GLN A 154 -2.27 -11.82 -16.30
N ASP A 155 -3.28 -11.16 -15.74
CA ASP A 155 -3.34 -9.70 -15.72
C ASP A 155 -2.44 -9.13 -14.61
N ASN A 156 -1.18 -8.90 -14.96
CA ASN A 156 -0.28 -8.07 -14.17
C ASN A 156 0.44 -7.09 -15.12
N SER A 157 -0.31 -6.07 -15.53
CA SER A 157 0.06 -5.11 -16.58
C SER A 157 1.45 -4.50 -16.40
N ILE A 158 1.83 -4.10 -15.17
CA ILE A 158 3.14 -3.47 -14.89
C ILE A 158 4.30 -4.45 -15.07
N TYR A 159 4.17 -5.67 -14.53
CA TYR A 159 5.18 -6.71 -14.69
C TYR A 159 5.30 -7.13 -16.17
N ALA A 160 4.16 -7.25 -16.85
CA ALA A 160 4.09 -7.57 -18.27
C ALA A 160 4.79 -6.52 -19.13
N GLN A 161 4.48 -5.25 -18.90
CA GLN A 161 5.11 -4.11 -19.57
C GLN A 161 6.62 -4.09 -19.35
N THR A 162 7.08 -4.30 -18.11
CA THR A 162 8.51 -4.32 -17.78
C THR A 162 9.26 -5.42 -18.53
N LYS A 163 8.70 -6.63 -18.56
CA LYS A 163 9.28 -7.75 -19.33
C LYS A 163 9.29 -7.46 -20.83
N TRP A 164 8.18 -6.94 -21.35
CA TRP A 164 8.04 -6.65 -22.77
C TRP A 164 9.01 -5.56 -23.24
N TRP A 165 9.18 -4.49 -22.46
CA TRP A 165 10.17 -3.44 -22.75
C TRP A 165 11.60 -3.96 -22.69
N LYS A 166 11.96 -4.76 -21.68
CA LYS A 166 13.27 -5.42 -21.61
C LYS A 166 13.54 -6.29 -22.85
N ARG A 167 12.51 -6.98 -23.35
CA ARG A 167 12.64 -7.88 -24.51
C ARG A 167 12.71 -7.16 -25.84
N THR A 168 11.89 -6.12 -26.01
CA THR A 168 11.83 -5.36 -27.27
C THR A 168 12.92 -4.30 -27.39
N GLY A 169 13.58 -3.96 -26.28
CA GLY A 169 14.49 -2.82 -26.23
C GLY A 169 13.78 -1.49 -26.48
N LYS A 170 12.44 -1.47 -26.45
CA LYS A 170 11.68 -0.24 -26.59
C LYS A 170 12.03 0.68 -25.44
N THR A 171 12.64 1.79 -25.80
CA THR A 171 12.85 2.93 -24.93
C THR A 171 12.01 4.07 -25.47
N PHE A 172 11.55 4.94 -24.59
CA PHE A 172 11.03 6.23 -24.99
C PHE A 172 11.95 7.29 -24.42
N LYS A 173 12.14 8.37 -25.16
CA LYS A 173 12.91 9.49 -24.67
C LYS A 173 12.08 10.18 -23.61
N PHE A 174 12.44 9.96 -22.35
CA PHE A 174 11.70 10.48 -21.21
C PHE A 174 11.43 11.98 -21.31
N MET A 175 12.40 12.75 -21.83
CA MET A 175 12.29 14.20 -22.01
C MET A 175 11.38 14.66 -23.17
N GLU A 176 10.96 13.75 -24.06
CA GLU A 176 9.99 14.04 -25.12
C GLU A 176 8.55 13.79 -24.66
N LEU A 177 8.35 13.26 -23.45
CA LEU A 177 7.00 13.14 -22.89
C LEU A 177 6.42 14.53 -22.54
N PRO A 178 5.10 14.72 -22.70
CA PRO A 178 4.39 15.86 -22.14
C PRO A 178 4.71 16.06 -20.65
N GLU A 179 4.80 17.31 -20.23
CA GLU A 179 5.19 17.69 -18.86
C GLU A 179 4.31 17.00 -17.81
N GLU A 180 3.01 16.89 -18.07
CA GLU A 180 2.02 16.29 -17.19
C GLU A 180 2.33 14.81 -16.92
N LEU A 181 2.73 14.06 -17.95
CA LEU A 181 3.12 12.65 -17.82
C LEU A 181 4.43 12.53 -17.05
N ARG A 182 5.40 13.42 -17.31
CA ARG A 182 6.67 13.44 -16.58
C ARG A 182 6.44 13.72 -15.10
N TRP A 183 5.55 14.64 -14.75
CA TRP A 183 5.17 14.92 -13.36
C TRP A 183 4.57 13.73 -12.64
N ILE A 184 3.68 12.97 -13.29
CA ILE A 184 3.11 11.75 -12.70
C ILE A 184 4.23 10.74 -12.40
N ILE A 185 5.16 10.55 -13.36
CA ILE A 185 6.30 9.66 -13.20
C ILE A 185 7.23 10.14 -12.07
N TYR A 186 7.56 11.43 -12.01
CA TYR A 186 8.38 12.00 -10.94
C TYR A 186 7.77 11.73 -9.55
N ARG A 187 6.46 11.93 -9.39
CA ARG A 187 5.76 11.65 -8.13
C ARG A 187 5.83 10.17 -7.76
N HIS A 188 5.73 9.26 -8.73
CA HIS A 188 5.87 7.83 -8.46
C HIS A 188 7.30 7.45 -8.08
N ILE A 189 8.30 8.01 -8.76
CA ILE A 189 9.72 7.74 -8.47
C ILE A 189 10.12 8.28 -7.09
N LEU A 190 9.68 9.49 -6.75
CA LEU A 190 9.99 10.14 -5.48
C LEU A 190 9.07 9.69 -4.33
N GLY A 191 8.01 8.93 -4.63
CA GLY A 191 7.01 8.50 -3.67
C GLY A 191 5.80 9.44 -3.61
N CYS A 192 4.61 8.84 -3.56
CA CYS A 192 3.34 9.58 -3.52
C CYS A 192 3.07 10.26 -2.17
N TYR A 193 3.78 9.83 -1.12
CA TYR A 193 3.64 10.32 0.25
C TYR A 193 4.93 10.99 0.68
N ILE A 194 4.91 12.32 0.79
CA ILE A 194 6.07 13.10 1.22
C ILE A 194 5.90 13.44 2.69
N TYR A 195 6.95 13.22 3.48
CA TYR A 195 6.99 13.50 4.92
C TYR A 195 8.06 14.56 5.14
N PRO A 196 7.72 15.86 4.98
CA PRO A 196 8.72 16.91 5.11
C PRO A 196 9.44 16.87 6.44
N ASP A 197 10.70 17.22 6.41
CA ASP A 197 11.57 17.27 7.59
C ASP A 197 12.57 18.42 7.40
N THR A 198 13.10 18.95 8.50
CA THR A 198 14.17 19.94 8.45
C THR A 198 15.53 19.25 8.55
N VAL A 199 16.46 19.66 7.70
CA VAL A 199 17.85 19.19 7.78
C VAL A 199 18.72 20.36 8.16
N ARG A 200 19.42 20.20 9.29
CA ARG A 200 20.46 21.12 9.71
C ARG A 200 21.75 20.80 8.96
N THR A 201 22.20 21.72 8.13
CA THR A 201 23.51 21.60 7.48
C THR A 201 24.59 22.21 8.37
N TYR A 202 25.73 21.53 8.49
CA TYR A 202 26.90 22.04 9.21
C TYR A 202 27.96 22.39 8.18
N VAL A 203 28.40 23.64 8.13
CA VAL A 203 29.49 24.09 7.26
C VAL A 203 30.75 24.23 8.11
N ASN A 204 31.80 23.46 7.80
CA ASN A 204 33.12 23.56 8.44
C ASN A 204 33.10 23.41 9.98
N SER A 205 32.29 22.50 10.50
CA SER A 205 32.09 22.29 11.95
C SER A 205 31.61 23.55 12.71
N SER A 206 31.30 24.62 11.98
CA SER A 206 30.76 25.86 12.51
C SER A 206 29.26 25.82 12.28
N PRO A 207 28.45 26.19 13.29
CA PRO A 207 27.00 26.19 13.20
C PRO A 207 26.51 27.38 12.37
N ILE A 208 26.86 27.43 11.08
CA ILE A 208 26.11 28.23 10.12
C ILE A 208 24.85 27.41 9.81
N LYS A 209 23.84 27.61 10.65
CA LYS A 209 22.57 26.87 10.65
C LYS A 209 21.72 27.33 9.47
N GLU A 210 21.97 26.78 8.30
CA GLU A 210 20.93 26.80 7.27
C GLU A 210 20.07 25.55 7.48
N ASP A 211 18.98 25.75 8.22
CA ASP A 211 17.89 24.79 8.28
C ASP A 211 17.16 24.86 6.94
N ILE A 212 17.07 23.73 6.25
CA ILE A 212 16.43 23.60 4.94
C ILE A 212 15.37 22.51 5.03
N VAL A 213 14.21 22.75 4.42
CA VAL A 213 13.16 21.74 4.31
C VAL A 213 13.50 20.72 3.22
N CYS A 214 13.48 19.43 3.56
CA CYS A 214 13.69 18.33 2.63
C CYS A 214 12.42 17.49 2.45
N LEU A 215 12.38 16.61 1.43
CA LEU A 215 11.25 15.71 1.16
C LEU A 215 11.08 14.59 2.22
N GLY A 216 11.96 14.54 3.23
CA GLY A 216 11.98 13.52 4.28
C GLY A 216 12.94 12.38 4.02
N LYS A 217 13.16 11.55 5.05
CA LYS A 217 14.05 10.37 4.99
C LYS A 217 13.28 9.05 4.88
N GLY A 218 11.98 9.11 4.61
CA GLY A 218 11.07 7.97 4.76
C GLY A 218 10.91 7.55 6.22
N LEU A 219 10.13 6.49 6.46
CA LEU A 219 9.96 5.87 7.77
C LEU A 219 10.58 4.48 7.72
N ARG A 220 11.85 4.37 8.11
CA ARG A 220 12.51 3.06 8.26
C ARG A 220 12.29 2.54 9.68
N HIS A 221 11.87 1.29 9.80
CA HIS A 221 11.74 0.59 11.10
C HIS A 221 13.09 0.23 11.73
N THR A 222 14.17 0.98 11.53
CA THR A 222 15.39 0.66 12.28
C THR A 222 15.31 1.33 13.66
N PRO A 223 15.45 0.57 14.77
CA PRO A 223 15.47 1.13 16.12
C PRO A 223 16.56 2.20 16.34
N LYS A 224 17.52 2.31 15.39
CA LYS A 224 18.68 3.20 15.46
C LYS A 224 18.46 4.55 14.79
N ASP A 225 17.62 4.64 13.75
CA ASP A 225 17.37 5.92 13.05
C ASP A 225 16.69 6.96 13.95
N TYR A 226 16.02 6.49 14.99
CA TYR A 226 15.32 7.35 15.94
C TYR A 226 16.22 8.07 16.95
N VAL A 227 17.48 7.65 17.11
CA VAL A 227 18.47 8.36 17.95
C VAL A 227 18.91 9.68 17.29
N LEU A 228 18.65 9.85 15.99
CA LEU A 228 19.05 11.03 15.21
C LEU A 228 17.98 12.13 15.12
N PHE A 229 16.74 11.89 15.56
CA PHE A 229 15.78 12.96 15.80
C PHE A 229 16.11 13.61 17.14
N GLY A 230 17.13 14.46 17.13
CA GLY A 230 17.59 15.18 18.33
C GLY A 230 16.42 15.94 18.95
N ASN A 231 15.99 15.46 20.13
CA ASN A 231 14.89 15.91 20.99
C ASN A 231 13.57 15.12 20.91
N ALA A 232 13.40 14.18 19.98
CA ALA A 232 12.30 13.23 20.10
C ALA A 232 12.58 12.31 21.30
N SER A 233 11.74 12.37 22.32
CA SER A 233 11.94 11.54 23.51
C SER A 233 11.92 10.05 23.09
N LEU A 234 12.68 9.20 23.79
CA LEU A 234 12.61 7.74 23.58
C LEU A 234 11.16 7.23 23.60
N GLN A 235 10.26 7.90 24.32
CA GLN A 235 8.82 7.60 24.37
C GLN A 235 8.10 7.85 23.04
N GLU A 236 8.35 8.97 22.33
CA GLU A 236 7.75 9.19 21.00
C GLU A 236 8.15 8.07 20.04
N ILE A 237 9.39 7.58 20.17
CA ILE A 237 9.94 6.47 19.40
C ILE A 237 9.23 5.14 19.76
N PHE A 238 8.84 4.95 21.03
CA PHE A 238 8.09 3.76 21.48
C PHE A 238 6.63 3.77 21.01
N ALA A 239 5.96 4.91 20.98
CA ALA A 239 4.63 5.05 20.37
C ALA A 239 4.62 4.68 18.87
N TYR A 240 5.74 4.88 18.16
CA TYR A 240 5.94 4.42 16.78
C TYR A 240 6.49 2.98 16.65
N ARG A 241 6.92 2.36 17.74
CA ARG A 241 7.54 1.02 17.76
C ARG A 241 6.56 -0.13 17.65
N SER A 242 5.24 0.09 17.63
CA SER A 242 4.34 -1.00 17.23
C SER A 242 4.67 -1.37 15.78
N PRO A 243 5.33 -2.52 15.51
CA PRO A 243 5.84 -2.86 14.18
C PRO A 243 4.72 -3.08 13.15
N LYS A 244 3.46 -2.93 13.58
CA LYS A 244 2.26 -3.32 12.86
C LYS A 244 1.34 -2.14 12.52
N THR A 245 1.54 -0.96 13.13
CA THR A 245 0.73 0.25 12.86
C THR A 245 1.43 1.27 11.95
N THR A 246 2.77 1.24 11.91
CA THR A 246 3.51 2.18 11.08
C THR A 246 3.58 1.66 9.64
N VAL A 247 2.81 2.29 8.76
CA VAL A 247 2.92 2.09 7.31
C VAL A 247 4.38 2.32 6.94
N TYR A 248 5.06 1.27 6.45
CA TYR A 248 6.42 1.42 5.95
C TYR A 248 6.41 2.39 4.77
N VAL A 249 6.96 3.59 4.99
CA VAL A 249 7.06 4.62 3.96
C VAL A 249 8.45 4.57 3.39
N GLN A 250 8.54 4.19 2.12
CA GLN A 250 9.81 4.25 1.38
C GLN A 250 10.33 5.69 1.35
N PRO A 251 11.63 5.93 1.61
CA PRO A 251 12.22 7.24 1.40
C PRO A 251 12.05 7.70 -0.05
N PRO A 252 11.99 9.02 -0.29
CA PRO A 252 12.11 9.55 -1.63
C PRO A 252 13.40 9.05 -2.31
N ASN A 253 13.30 8.68 -3.58
CA ASN A 253 14.46 8.24 -4.35
C ASN A 253 15.34 9.44 -4.77
N TYR A 254 16.15 9.94 -3.84
CA TYR A 254 17.05 11.08 -4.06
C TYR A 254 18.11 10.83 -5.14
N GLN A 255 18.43 9.57 -5.47
CA GLN A 255 19.38 9.27 -6.55
C GLN A 255 18.88 9.78 -7.91
N PHE A 256 17.56 9.80 -8.10
CA PHE A 256 16.95 10.32 -9.32
C PHE A 256 17.24 11.82 -9.51
N LEU A 257 17.36 12.58 -8.42
CA LEU A 257 17.66 14.02 -8.45
C LEU A 257 19.12 14.33 -8.83
N GLN A 258 19.98 13.30 -8.93
CA GLN A 258 21.39 13.45 -9.30
C GLN A 258 21.66 13.19 -10.79
N VAL A 259 20.66 12.75 -11.55
CA VAL A 259 20.86 12.31 -12.95
C VAL A 259 21.10 13.48 -13.90
N HIS A 260 20.32 14.56 -13.78
CA HIS A 260 20.41 15.73 -14.66
C HIS A 260 19.76 16.97 -13.99
N SER A 261 20.32 18.17 -14.19
CA SER A 261 19.81 19.41 -13.55
C SER A 261 18.35 19.70 -13.88
N ARG A 262 17.99 19.71 -15.17
CA ARG A 262 16.58 19.87 -15.59
C ARG A 262 15.63 18.83 -14.98
N LEU A 263 16.06 17.56 -14.87
CA LEU A 263 15.25 16.51 -14.24
C LEU A 263 15.07 16.80 -12.75
N LYS A 264 16.14 17.23 -12.08
CA LYS A 264 16.11 17.62 -10.67
C LYS A 264 15.07 18.72 -10.44
N ASP A 265 15.12 19.80 -11.23
CA ASP A 265 14.24 20.96 -11.04
C ASP A 265 12.76 20.60 -11.27
N GLU A 266 12.47 19.88 -12.35
CA GLU A 266 11.10 19.45 -12.64
C GLU A 266 10.59 18.40 -11.64
N ALA A 267 11.44 17.48 -11.20
CA ALA A 267 11.07 16.45 -10.22
C ALA A 267 10.84 17.05 -8.83
N LEU A 268 11.67 18.00 -8.40
CA LEU A 268 11.46 18.75 -7.15
C LEU A 268 10.16 19.55 -7.20
N LYS A 269 9.90 20.26 -8.29
CA LYS A 269 8.62 20.98 -8.49
C LYS A 269 7.43 20.01 -8.39
N ALA A 270 7.48 18.89 -9.11
CA ALA A 270 6.41 17.90 -9.10
C ALA A 270 6.18 17.26 -7.72
N ALA A 271 7.25 17.02 -6.95
CA ALA A 271 7.17 16.52 -5.59
C ALA A 271 6.58 17.57 -4.63
N TRP A 272 7.01 18.82 -4.72
CA TRP A 272 6.56 19.86 -3.80
C TRP A 272 5.13 20.31 -4.10
N GLU A 273 4.77 20.61 -5.34
CA GLU A 273 3.43 21.14 -5.66
C GLU A 273 2.36 20.05 -5.77
N GLY A 274 2.77 18.83 -6.09
CA GLY A 274 1.88 17.79 -6.61
C GLY A 274 1.56 16.64 -5.67
N THR A 275 2.14 16.63 -4.46
CA THR A 275 1.99 15.55 -3.49
C THR A 275 1.40 16.06 -2.18
N ARG A 276 0.74 15.16 -1.44
CA ARG A 276 0.28 15.43 -0.09
C ARG A 276 1.48 15.44 0.87
N LYS A 277 1.55 16.45 1.73
CA LYS A 277 2.56 16.56 2.79
C LYS A 277 2.01 15.97 4.08
N HIS A 278 2.69 14.96 4.61
CA HIS A 278 2.24 14.23 5.78
C HIS A 278 3.05 14.65 7.00
N PHE A 279 2.36 15.10 8.03
CA PHE A 279 2.97 15.45 9.32
C PHE A 279 2.49 14.46 10.38
N LEU A 280 3.44 13.78 11.01
CA LEU A 280 3.15 12.76 12.01
C LEU A 280 3.08 13.32 13.43
N GLY A 281 3.62 14.51 13.67
CA GLY A 281 3.61 15.16 14.98
C GLY A 281 3.60 16.68 14.83
N SER A 282 3.10 17.33 15.88
CA SER A 282 2.95 18.78 15.95
C SER A 282 4.30 19.51 15.87
N GLY A 283 5.34 18.99 16.53
CA GLY A 283 6.69 19.58 16.51
C GLY A 283 7.34 19.54 15.12
N VAL A 284 7.24 18.43 14.39
CA VAL A 284 7.77 18.34 13.01
C VAL A 284 7.05 19.33 12.09
N PHE A 285 5.73 19.51 12.27
CA PHE A 285 5.00 20.52 11.51
C PHE A 285 5.54 21.92 11.82
N ASP A 286 5.70 22.28 13.10
CA ASP A 286 6.24 23.58 13.50
C ASP A 286 7.64 23.82 12.92
N ASP A 287 8.56 22.87 13.11
CA ASP A 287 9.93 22.96 12.61
C ASP A 287 9.98 23.21 11.09
N VAL A 288 9.15 22.50 10.33
CA VAL A 288 9.12 22.60 8.86
C VAL A 288 8.50 23.93 8.41
N ILE A 289 7.41 24.37 9.03
CA ILE A 289 6.71 25.59 8.63
C ILE A 289 7.48 26.85 9.05
N SER A 290 8.10 26.80 10.22
CA SER A 290 8.91 27.88 10.78
C SER A 290 10.34 27.92 10.21
N CYS A 291 10.67 27.01 9.29
CA CYS A 291 11.97 26.94 8.65
C CYS A 291 12.26 28.22 7.81
N PRO A 292 13.41 28.89 7.99
CA PRO A 292 13.74 30.13 7.27
C PRO A 292 13.96 29.91 5.76
N ASN A 293 14.27 28.68 5.35
CA ASN A 293 14.49 28.32 3.95
C ASN A 293 13.44 27.29 3.48
N PRO A 294 12.17 27.70 3.32
CA PRO A 294 11.14 26.81 2.80
C PRO A 294 11.37 26.53 1.30
N PRO A 295 10.79 25.44 0.75
CA PRO A 295 10.85 25.18 -0.68
C PRO A 295 10.21 26.35 -1.47
N PRO A 296 10.81 26.80 -2.60
CA PRO A 296 10.35 27.94 -3.38
C PRO A 296 9.14 27.59 -4.29
N TYR A 297 8.24 26.73 -3.81
CA TYR A 297 7.11 26.18 -4.54
C TYR A 297 5.82 26.36 -3.74
N ASN A 298 4.66 26.18 -4.38
CA ASN A 298 3.39 26.11 -3.64
C ASN A 298 3.22 24.73 -2.98
N TRP A 299 4.02 24.46 -1.96
CA TRP A 299 4.29 23.11 -1.47
C TRP A 299 3.33 22.60 -0.38
N LEU A 300 2.56 23.49 0.22
CA LEU A 300 1.57 23.22 1.29
C LEU A 300 0.13 23.19 0.80
N SER A 301 -0.12 23.16 -0.51
CA SER A 301 -1.49 23.17 -1.02
C SER A 301 -2.32 21.94 -0.60
N VAL A 302 -1.67 20.80 -0.34
CA VAL A 302 -2.29 19.54 0.09
C VAL A 302 -1.56 18.99 1.30
N VAL A 303 -2.19 19.02 2.46
CA VAL A 303 -1.60 18.65 3.76
C VAL A 303 -2.40 17.53 4.41
N GLN A 304 -1.72 16.63 5.12
CA GLN A 304 -2.32 15.71 6.06
C GLN A 304 -1.66 15.83 7.42
N LEU A 305 -2.49 16.10 8.43
CA LEU A 305 -2.12 15.99 9.83
C LEU A 305 -2.48 14.57 10.26
N ASN A 306 -1.49 13.80 10.70
CA ASN A 306 -1.68 12.45 11.21
C ASN A 306 -1.09 12.39 12.62
N PHE A 307 -1.66 13.20 13.50
CA PHE A 307 -1.18 13.40 14.85
C PHE A 307 -1.76 12.37 15.82
N THR A 308 -1.09 12.21 16.97
CA THR A 308 -1.71 11.58 18.13
C THR A 308 -2.79 12.51 18.71
N SER A 309 -3.67 11.98 19.57
CA SER A 309 -4.66 12.82 20.26
C SER A 309 -3.97 13.88 21.11
N GLU A 310 -2.92 13.52 21.86
CA GLU A 310 -2.10 14.48 22.61
C GLU A 310 -1.50 15.57 21.70
N ASP A 311 -0.91 15.19 20.56
CA ASP A 311 -0.36 16.15 19.59
C ASP A 311 -1.43 17.10 19.06
N TYR A 312 -2.64 16.63 18.76
CA TYR A 312 -3.72 17.51 18.34
C TYR A 312 -4.09 18.53 19.43
N PHE A 313 -4.22 18.08 20.69
CA PHE A 313 -4.49 18.99 21.81
C PHE A 313 -3.39 20.06 21.92
N ARG A 314 -2.12 19.65 21.93
CA ARG A 314 -0.98 20.56 21.99
C ARG A 314 -0.96 21.51 20.79
N PHE A 315 -1.18 21.00 19.59
CA PHE A 315 -1.18 21.76 18.34
C PHE A 315 -2.23 22.87 18.33
N PHE A 316 -3.41 22.61 18.93
CA PHE A 316 -4.48 23.60 19.11
C PHE A 316 -4.38 24.40 20.42
N GLY A 317 -3.22 24.36 21.10
CA GLY A 317 -2.95 25.17 22.29
C GLY A 317 -3.65 24.67 23.55
N ILE A 318 -4.07 23.41 23.63
CA ILE A 318 -4.73 22.84 24.81
C ILE A 318 -3.72 22.09 25.67
N LYS A 319 -3.56 22.54 26.91
CA LYS A 319 -2.88 21.80 27.98
C LYS A 319 -3.92 21.09 28.82
N VAL A 320 -3.69 19.82 29.12
CA VAL A 320 -4.67 18.98 29.84
C VAL A 320 -4.32 18.81 31.32
N TYR A 321 -3.04 18.93 31.68
CA TYR A 321 -2.54 18.76 33.05
C TYR A 321 -1.82 20.03 33.54
N PRO A 322 -2.02 20.46 34.81
CA PRO A 322 -2.85 19.83 35.85
C PRO A 322 -4.36 20.07 35.70
N THR A 323 -4.76 21.09 34.95
CA THR A 323 -6.14 21.37 34.57
C THR A 323 -6.20 21.67 33.09
N MET A 324 -7.37 21.50 32.47
CA MET A 324 -7.55 21.83 31.06
C MET A 324 -7.47 23.36 30.87
N GLN A 325 -6.48 23.82 30.11
CA GLN A 325 -6.22 25.24 29.84
C GLN A 325 -5.98 25.46 28.35
N HIS A 326 -6.50 26.55 27.81
CA HIS A 326 -6.27 26.98 26.43
C HIS A 326 -5.26 28.11 26.42
N GLU A 327 -4.09 27.84 25.84
CA GLU A 327 -2.99 28.77 25.65
C GLU A 327 -3.03 29.32 24.23
N SER A 328 -3.88 30.33 24.00
CA SER A 328 -4.02 30.98 22.69
C SER A 328 -2.68 31.48 22.12
N ASN A 329 -1.76 31.92 22.98
CA ASN A 329 -0.45 32.45 22.60
C ASN A 329 0.55 31.36 22.17
N ASN A 330 0.27 30.09 22.45
CA ASN A 330 1.17 28.96 22.20
C ASN A 330 0.53 27.94 21.24
N CYS A 331 -0.40 28.40 20.40
CA CYS A 331 -1.13 27.56 19.48
C CYS A 331 -0.41 27.49 18.11
N THR A 332 0.28 26.38 17.85
CA THR A 332 0.93 26.10 16.56
C THR A 332 -0.06 26.11 15.39
N ALA A 333 -1.34 25.80 15.62
CA ALA A 333 -2.37 25.82 14.58
C ALA A 333 -2.60 27.20 13.93
N GLN A 334 -2.14 28.30 14.56
CA GLN A 334 -2.14 29.62 13.90
C GLN A 334 -1.34 29.61 12.60
N LEU A 335 -0.31 28.77 12.51
CA LEU A 335 0.48 28.60 11.30
C LEU A 335 -0.36 28.09 10.12
N LEU A 336 -1.45 27.35 10.35
CA LEU A 336 -2.35 26.92 9.27
C LEU A 336 -2.98 28.11 8.53
N LYS A 337 -3.33 29.18 9.25
CA LYS A 337 -3.95 30.38 8.65
C LYS A 337 -3.01 31.13 7.72
N ASN A 338 -1.70 31.03 7.97
CA ASN A 338 -0.68 31.72 7.21
C ASN A 338 -0.18 30.91 6.01
N THR A 339 -0.85 29.81 5.65
CA THR A 339 -0.44 28.91 4.58
C THR A 339 -1.44 28.85 3.44
N SER A 340 -0.98 28.39 2.27
CA SER A 340 -1.78 28.24 1.05
C SER A 340 -2.55 26.92 0.97
N ILE A 341 -2.93 26.33 2.11
CA ILE A 341 -3.59 25.02 2.18
C ILE A 341 -4.95 25.09 1.48
N LYS A 342 -5.17 24.18 0.52
CA LYS A 342 -6.43 24.02 -0.22
C LYS A 342 -7.15 22.73 0.12
N ASP A 343 -6.40 21.69 0.48
CA ASP A 343 -6.89 20.36 0.86
C ASP A 343 -6.18 19.93 2.15
N LEU A 344 -6.90 19.95 3.26
CA LEU A 344 -6.45 19.47 4.57
C LEU A 344 -7.10 18.13 4.86
N GLU A 345 -6.29 17.13 5.22
CA GLU A 345 -6.77 15.87 5.78
C GLU A 345 -6.34 15.75 7.24
N MET A 346 -7.30 15.67 8.15
CA MET A 346 -7.05 15.33 9.55
C MET A 346 -7.29 13.84 9.71
N ARG A 347 -6.20 13.07 9.82
CA ARG A 347 -6.24 11.64 10.06
C ARG A 347 -6.16 11.38 11.56
N PHE A 348 -7.16 10.71 12.10
CA PHE A 348 -7.18 10.26 13.49
C PHE A 348 -6.60 8.86 13.59
N ARG A 349 -5.64 8.70 14.51
CA ARG A 349 -5.01 7.41 14.79
C ARG A 349 -5.93 6.51 15.60
N HIS A 350 -5.77 5.21 15.45
CA HIS A 350 -6.47 4.22 16.26
C HIS A 350 -6.22 4.47 17.75
N PRO A 351 -7.25 4.47 18.61
CA PRO A 351 -7.09 4.67 20.06
C PRO A 351 -6.26 3.60 20.76
N HIS A 352 -5.84 2.54 20.06
CA HIS A 352 -5.03 1.45 20.60
C HIS A 352 -3.54 1.58 20.26
N ILE A 353 -3.14 2.65 19.56
CA ILE A 353 -1.74 2.87 19.21
C ILE A 353 -0.87 3.17 20.45
N GLY A 354 -1.49 3.40 21.62
CA GLY A 354 -0.83 3.29 22.92
C GLY A 354 -1.26 4.38 23.90
N TYR A 355 -1.02 4.14 25.18
CA TYR A 355 -1.27 5.09 26.28
C TYR A 355 -0.46 6.40 26.14
N GLU A 356 0.63 6.38 25.36
CA GLU A 356 1.52 7.54 25.15
C GLU A 356 0.90 8.59 24.22
N ALA A 357 -0.11 8.22 23.45
CA ALA A 357 -0.85 9.12 22.55
C ALA A 357 -2.04 9.79 23.24
N ASP A 358 -2.31 9.44 24.50
CA ASP A 358 -3.41 9.96 25.30
C ASP A 358 -3.04 11.33 25.91
N PRO A 359 -3.86 12.39 25.69
CA PRO A 359 -3.65 13.69 26.33
C PRO A 359 -3.57 13.66 27.88
N TRP A 360 -4.15 12.64 28.51
CA TRP A 360 -4.14 12.39 29.95
C TRP A 360 -3.06 11.38 30.39
N GLY A 361 -2.24 10.91 29.45
CA GLY A 361 -1.13 9.98 29.68
C GLY A 361 -0.09 10.52 30.67
N ALA A 362 0.57 9.62 31.38
CA ALA A 362 1.51 9.94 32.47
C ALA A 362 2.83 10.56 31.96
N LYS A 363 2.81 11.86 31.64
CA LYS A 363 4.02 12.67 31.39
C LYS A 363 4.44 13.52 32.57
N SER A 364 3.81 13.38 33.75
CA SER A 364 4.43 13.87 34.98
C SER A 364 5.72 13.07 35.18
N GLY A 365 6.87 13.71 34.94
CA GLY A 365 8.21 13.11 35.02
C GLY A 365 8.60 12.52 36.39
N ASP A 366 7.64 12.36 37.30
CA ASP A 366 7.80 11.75 38.61
C ASP A 366 7.45 10.24 38.55
N PHE A 367 7.99 9.53 37.55
CA PHE A 367 7.89 8.06 37.38
C PHE A 367 8.26 7.27 38.65
N ARG A 368 8.94 7.90 39.61
CA ARG A 368 9.37 7.28 40.88
C ARG A 368 8.35 7.36 42.01
N ARG A 369 7.38 8.29 41.99
CA ARG A 369 6.39 8.42 43.09
C ARG A 369 5.08 7.69 42.84
N ASP A 370 4.76 7.37 41.59
CA ASP A 370 3.43 6.92 41.19
C ASP A 370 3.30 5.39 41.02
N ARG A 371 3.98 4.60 41.86
CA ARG A 371 3.74 3.14 41.91
C ARG A 371 2.31 2.81 42.37
N ILE A 372 1.70 3.68 43.18
CA ILE A 372 0.31 3.59 43.66
C ILE A 372 -0.69 4.07 42.59
N TRP A 373 -0.25 4.95 41.69
CA TRP A 373 -1.07 5.47 40.59
C TRP A 373 -1.27 4.47 39.44
N ASN A 374 -0.45 3.39 39.39
CA ASN A 374 -0.44 2.41 38.31
C ASN A 374 -1.56 1.34 38.39
N GLU A 375 -2.20 1.14 39.54
CA GLU A 375 -3.24 0.10 39.66
C GLU A 375 -4.65 0.60 39.26
N HIS A 376 -4.92 1.90 39.35
CA HIS A 376 -6.21 2.49 38.92
C HIS A 376 -6.19 3.07 37.49
N LYS A 377 -5.02 3.09 36.82
CA LYS A 377 -4.84 3.76 35.52
C LYS A 377 -4.88 2.86 34.29
N LYS A 378 -5.00 1.53 34.43
CA LYS A 378 -5.17 0.66 33.24
C LYS A 378 -6.44 1.01 32.44
N HIS A 379 -7.40 1.72 33.02
CA HIS A 379 -8.73 1.96 32.42
C HIS A 379 -9.07 3.42 32.07
N ASN A 380 -8.17 4.38 32.31
CA ASN A 380 -8.49 5.80 32.12
C ASN A 380 -7.96 6.34 30.80
N MET A 381 -8.38 5.75 29.68
CA MET A 381 -8.27 6.41 28.38
C MET A 381 -9.56 7.17 28.07
N GLY A 382 -9.43 8.38 27.54
CA GLY A 382 -10.60 9.13 27.08
C GLY A 382 -11.35 8.39 25.99
N CYS A 383 -12.69 8.47 26.04
CA CYS A 383 -13.54 7.98 24.96
C CYS A 383 -13.12 8.58 23.62
N SER A 384 -12.58 7.77 22.70
CA SER A 384 -12.08 8.25 21.41
C SER A 384 -13.13 9.07 20.63
N LYS A 385 -14.41 8.72 20.74
CA LYS A 385 -15.51 9.47 20.14
C LYS A 385 -15.59 10.91 20.66
N ILE A 386 -15.53 11.08 21.98
CA ILE A 386 -15.62 12.38 22.66
C ILE A 386 -14.32 13.18 22.44
N VAL A 387 -13.17 12.51 22.56
CA VAL A 387 -11.86 13.15 22.37
C VAL A 387 -11.70 13.70 20.95
N VAL A 388 -12.11 12.96 19.92
CA VAL A 388 -12.08 13.46 18.53
C VAL A 388 -13.05 14.62 18.33
N ASP A 389 -14.25 14.57 18.93
CA ASP A 389 -15.18 15.69 18.91
C ASP A 389 -14.58 16.95 19.54
N TRP A 390 -13.89 16.82 20.69
CA TRP A 390 -13.19 17.92 21.34
C TRP A 390 -12.06 18.48 20.48
N ILE A 391 -11.24 17.60 19.89
CA ILE A 391 -10.16 18.02 18.96
C ILE A 391 -10.74 18.86 17.82
N LEU A 392 -11.86 18.45 17.24
CA LEU A 392 -12.49 19.16 16.12
C LEU A 392 -13.12 20.49 16.57
N THR A 393 -13.65 20.57 17.80
CA THR A 393 -14.07 21.84 18.41
C THR A 393 -12.90 22.81 18.52
N PHE A 394 -11.74 22.36 19.02
CA PHE A 394 -10.55 23.19 19.12
C PHE A 394 -9.95 23.54 17.76
N ALA A 395 -10.07 22.64 16.77
CA ALA A 395 -9.57 22.84 15.42
C ALA A 395 -10.40 23.84 14.61
N PHE A 396 -11.71 23.90 14.85
CA PHE A 396 -12.68 24.68 14.08
C PHE A 396 -12.22 26.10 13.72
N PRO A 397 -11.77 26.97 14.67
CA PRO A 397 -11.33 28.33 14.34
C PRO A 397 -10.09 28.42 13.43
N TYR A 398 -9.38 27.32 13.21
CA TYR A 398 -8.16 27.25 12.39
C TYR A 398 -8.40 26.61 11.02
N ILE A 399 -9.39 25.72 10.90
CA ILE A 399 -9.60 24.92 9.69
C ILE A 399 -10.83 25.32 8.88
N LYS A 400 -11.75 26.11 9.46
CA LYS A 400 -13.04 26.44 8.84
C LYS A 400 -12.95 27.24 7.52
N GLU A 401 -11.85 27.96 7.33
CA GLU A 401 -11.60 28.74 6.10
C GLU A 401 -10.97 27.88 4.97
N ILE A 402 -10.55 26.65 5.28
CA ILE A 402 -9.89 25.78 4.32
C ILE A 402 -10.95 25.17 3.38
N PRO A 403 -10.80 25.29 2.04
CA PRO A 403 -11.82 24.87 1.08
C PRO A 403 -12.26 23.42 1.16
N LYS A 404 -11.34 22.55 1.54
CA LYS A 404 -11.57 21.11 1.57
C LYS A 404 -10.90 20.53 2.79
N VAL A 405 -11.71 20.19 3.78
CA VAL A 405 -11.27 19.46 4.97
C VAL A 405 -11.82 18.04 4.90
N LYS A 406 -10.95 17.05 5.07
CA LYS A 406 -11.30 15.63 5.14
C LYS A 406 -10.96 15.08 6.51
N LEU A 407 -11.86 14.26 7.05
CA LEU A 407 -11.66 13.55 8.31
C LEU A 407 -11.52 12.05 8.00
N THR A 408 -10.37 11.46 8.33
CA THR A 408 -10.05 10.06 7.99
C THR A 408 -9.44 9.32 9.17
N GLY A 409 -9.21 8.01 9.02
CA GLY A 409 -8.65 7.15 10.07
C GLY A 409 -9.72 6.67 11.06
N SER A 410 -9.34 6.51 12.32
CA SER A 410 -10.20 5.95 13.38
C SER A 410 -11.12 7.02 13.99
N ILE A 411 -12.08 7.47 13.19
CA ILE A 411 -13.15 8.39 13.60
C ILE A 411 -14.49 7.66 13.51
N LYS A 412 -15.34 7.83 14.52
CA LYS A 412 -16.71 7.28 14.53
C LYS A 412 -17.57 7.98 13.46
N THR A 413 -18.39 7.24 12.72
CA THR A 413 -19.18 7.80 11.61
C THR A 413 -20.09 8.93 12.06
N THR A 414 -20.74 8.83 13.22
CA THR A 414 -21.60 9.91 13.73
C THR A 414 -20.83 11.22 13.95
N ILE A 415 -19.58 11.15 14.39
CA ILE A 415 -18.70 12.31 14.55
C ILE A 415 -18.21 12.81 13.19
N ASN A 416 -17.83 11.91 12.29
CA ASN A 416 -17.39 12.26 10.94
C ASN A 416 -18.49 13.00 10.16
N GLU A 417 -19.72 12.48 10.17
CA GLU A 417 -20.89 13.09 9.52
C GLU A 417 -21.23 14.46 10.11
N LYS A 418 -21.27 14.57 11.45
CA LYS A 418 -21.49 15.85 12.16
C LYS A 418 -20.50 16.90 11.68
N TRP A 419 -19.21 16.61 11.76
CA TRP A 419 -18.17 17.60 11.47
C TRP A 419 -18.00 17.88 9.98
N THR A 420 -18.16 16.88 9.12
CA THR A 420 -18.16 17.08 7.66
C THR A 420 -19.31 18.02 7.26
N SER A 421 -20.48 17.87 7.87
CA SER A 421 -21.63 18.77 7.65
C SER A 421 -21.35 20.19 8.13
N ILE A 422 -20.84 20.36 9.36
CA ILE A 422 -20.50 21.66 9.94
C ILE A 422 -19.46 22.39 9.07
N LEU A 423 -18.33 21.74 8.76
CA LEU A 423 -17.23 22.36 7.99
C LEU A 423 -17.65 22.71 6.56
N ARG A 424 -18.44 21.85 5.91
CA ARG A 424 -18.94 22.11 4.55
C ARG A 424 -19.89 23.31 4.52
N ARG A 425 -20.81 23.41 5.48
CA ARG A 425 -21.74 24.53 5.59
C ARG A 425 -21.01 25.82 5.93
N GLU A 426 -20.15 25.81 6.94
CA GLU A 426 -19.35 26.98 7.34
C GLU A 426 -18.53 27.54 6.16
N TYR A 427 -17.90 26.69 5.35
CA TYR A 427 -17.16 27.16 4.18
C TYR A 427 -18.06 27.71 3.06
N THR A 428 -19.22 27.09 2.82
CA THR A 428 -20.16 27.50 1.76
C THR A 428 -20.88 28.81 2.12
N GLU A 429 -21.25 28.94 3.39
CA GLU A 429 -22.03 30.06 3.94
C GLU A 429 -21.13 31.16 4.50
N ARG A 430 -19.81 31.14 4.26
CA ARG A 430 -18.87 32.08 4.91
C ARG A 430 -19.20 33.57 4.71
N GLY A 431 -19.91 33.91 3.62
CA GLY A 431 -20.39 35.27 3.34
C GLY A 431 -21.73 35.62 3.98
N ASP A 432 -22.45 34.66 4.55
CA ASP A 432 -23.77 34.85 5.14
C ASP A 432 -23.67 35.30 6.60
N GLU A 433 -24.55 36.21 7.02
CA GLU A 433 -24.61 36.70 8.41
C GLU A 433 -25.06 35.59 9.38
N VAL A 434 -25.92 34.68 8.93
CA VAL A 434 -26.50 33.60 9.75
C VAL A 434 -26.04 32.26 9.20
N LYS A 435 -25.34 31.48 10.03
CA LYS A 435 -24.88 30.13 9.68
C LYS A 435 -25.96 29.08 9.96
N SER A 436 -26.29 28.25 8.98
CA SER A 436 -27.37 27.25 9.07
C SER A 436 -26.99 26.02 9.90
N HIS A 437 -25.70 25.79 10.15
CA HIS A 437 -25.23 24.64 10.91
C HIS A 437 -25.44 24.78 12.43
N GLY A 438 -25.76 25.99 12.93
CA GLY A 438 -26.13 26.24 14.34
C GLY A 438 -25.06 25.90 15.39
N PHE A 439 -23.81 25.69 14.96
CA PHE A 439 -22.72 25.31 15.86
C PHE A 439 -22.08 26.56 16.46
N GLY A 440 -22.35 26.82 17.74
CA GLY A 440 -21.70 27.88 18.51
C GLY A 440 -20.38 27.40 19.09
N TYR A 441 -19.28 27.64 18.37
CA TYR A 441 -17.96 27.11 18.76
C TYR A 441 -17.50 27.63 20.11
N GLU A 442 -17.73 28.92 20.42
CA GLU A 442 -17.29 29.54 21.66
C GLU A 442 -17.98 28.90 22.88
N ALA A 443 -19.29 28.68 22.78
CA ALA A 443 -20.08 28.05 23.83
C ALA A 443 -19.66 26.59 24.05
N GLU A 444 -19.41 25.85 22.98
CA GLU A 444 -18.97 24.46 23.06
C GLU A 444 -17.54 24.33 23.61
N MET A 445 -16.64 25.23 23.18
CA MET A 445 -15.29 25.31 23.70
C MET A 445 -15.33 25.64 25.19
N GLU A 446 -16.08 26.66 25.62
CA GLU A 446 -16.25 27.01 27.02
C GLU A 446 -16.82 25.85 27.84
N ARG A 447 -17.80 25.12 27.30
CA ARG A 447 -18.37 23.92 27.93
C ARG A 447 -17.31 22.84 28.16
N ILE A 448 -16.47 22.56 27.16
CA ILE A 448 -15.38 21.57 27.29
C ILE A 448 -14.36 22.05 28.32
N MET A 449 -13.94 23.30 28.27
CA MET A 449 -12.95 23.88 29.19
C MET A 449 -13.44 23.93 30.64
N LYS A 450 -14.77 24.01 30.87
CA LYS A 450 -15.40 23.95 32.20
C LYS A 450 -15.64 22.52 32.72
N THR A 451 -15.24 21.48 31.98
CA THR A 451 -15.37 20.09 32.44
C THR A 451 -14.57 19.89 33.72
N PRO A 452 -15.20 19.50 34.85
CA PRO A 452 -14.47 19.31 36.10
C PRO A 452 -13.43 18.19 35.99
N GLN A 453 -12.34 18.32 36.76
CA GLN A 453 -11.18 17.42 36.67
C GLN A 453 -11.55 15.96 36.96
N GLU A 454 -12.53 15.72 37.82
CA GLU A 454 -13.05 14.40 38.17
C GLU A 454 -13.80 13.70 37.02
N TYR A 455 -14.22 14.44 35.99
CA TYR A 455 -14.82 13.89 34.76
C TYR A 455 -13.80 13.73 33.63
N LEU A 456 -12.51 13.98 33.90
CA LEU A 456 -11.40 13.81 32.97
C LEU A 456 -10.59 12.55 33.32
N PRO A 457 -10.23 11.71 32.34
CA PRO A 457 -10.62 11.77 30.92
C PRO A 457 -12.11 11.42 30.71
N PRO A 458 -12.73 11.84 29.58
CA PRO A 458 -14.16 11.62 29.37
C PRO A 458 -14.49 10.12 29.30
N ALA A 459 -15.45 9.69 30.13
CA ALA A 459 -15.91 8.30 30.19
C ALA A 459 -16.47 7.82 28.83
N CYS A 460 -16.23 6.54 28.51
CA CYS A 460 -16.70 5.95 27.27
C CYS A 460 -18.18 5.56 27.33
N THR A 461 -18.98 6.16 26.45
CA THR A 461 -20.42 5.87 26.29
C THR A 461 -20.74 5.13 24.99
N CYS A 462 -19.72 4.74 24.21
CA CYS A 462 -19.90 3.96 22.98
C CYS A 462 -20.41 2.56 23.29
N ALA A 463 -21.29 2.01 22.45
CA ALA A 463 -21.82 0.65 22.59
C ALA A 463 -20.71 -0.41 22.56
N SER A 464 -19.75 -0.23 21.66
CA SER A 464 -18.46 -0.91 21.73
C SER A 464 -17.48 0.04 22.40
N SER A 465 -16.96 -0.38 23.55
CA SER A 465 -15.97 0.41 24.28
C SER A 465 -14.82 0.81 23.35
N CYS A 466 -14.42 2.08 23.40
CA CYS A 466 -13.18 2.53 22.73
C CYS A 466 -11.94 1.96 23.43
N TYR A 467 -12.12 1.30 24.57
CA TYR A 467 -11.11 0.61 25.34
C TYR A 467 -11.16 -0.90 25.04
N THR A 468 -10.00 -1.50 24.83
CA THR A 468 -9.84 -2.97 24.76
C THR A 468 -9.05 -3.41 25.99
N GLU A 469 -9.69 -4.24 26.84
CA GLU A 469 -9.13 -4.69 28.12
C GLU A 469 -7.86 -5.54 27.98
N GLU A 470 -7.64 -6.14 26.81
CA GLU A 470 -6.58 -7.12 26.60
C GLU A 470 -6.02 -7.03 25.16
N PHE A 471 -5.10 -6.11 24.91
CA PHE A 471 -4.06 -6.40 23.94
C PHE A 471 -2.95 -7.13 24.69
N ASP A 472 -3.09 -8.44 24.80
CA ASP A 472 -1.96 -9.30 25.16
C ASP A 472 -0.93 -9.15 24.03
N VAL A 473 0.08 -8.32 24.29
CA VAL A 473 1.15 -7.93 23.35
C VAL A 473 1.92 -9.17 22.85
N SER A 474 1.71 -10.33 23.46
CA SER A 474 2.31 -11.61 23.08
C SER A 474 1.66 -12.29 21.86
N HIS A 475 0.42 -11.95 21.49
CA HIS A 475 -0.21 -12.55 20.31
C HIS A 475 0.13 -11.79 19.04
N GLU A 476 0.81 -12.48 18.11
CA GLU A 476 1.13 -11.97 16.79
C GLU A 476 -0.15 -11.57 16.03
N LEU A 477 -0.51 -10.29 16.07
CA LEU A 477 -1.54 -9.72 15.20
C LEU A 477 -1.33 -10.10 13.72
N PRO A 478 -2.41 -10.37 12.96
CA PRO A 478 -2.33 -10.74 11.55
C PRO A 478 -1.60 -9.69 10.70
N PRO A 479 -0.93 -10.08 9.60
CA PRO A 479 -0.16 -9.18 8.73
C PRO A 479 -0.98 -8.05 8.05
N ASP A 480 -2.31 -8.13 8.07
CA ASP A 480 -3.19 -7.38 7.18
C ASP A 480 -3.84 -6.17 7.89
N TRP A 481 -3.02 -5.35 8.57
CA TRP A 481 -3.45 -4.20 9.38
C TRP A 481 -4.17 -3.08 8.61
N GLN A 482 -4.06 -3.01 7.28
CA GLN A 482 -4.65 -1.94 6.46
C GLN A 482 -6.19 -1.91 6.46
N GLY A 483 -6.86 -2.96 6.95
CA GLY A 483 -8.33 -3.06 7.01
C GLY A 483 -8.98 -2.62 8.33
N TRP A 484 -8.23 -2.36 9.40
CA TRP A 484 -8.82 -2.15 10.74
C TRP A 484 -9.46 -0.78 10.95
N ASP A 485 -9.01 0.26 10.23
CA ASP A 485 -9.70 1.57 10.24
C ASP A 485 -11.17 1.42 9.81
N ALA A 486 -11.47 0.49 8.88
CA ALA A 486 -12.84 0.20 8.44
C ALA A 486 -13.67 -0.54 9.51
N GLY A 487 -13.01 -1.19 10.48
CA GLY A 487 -13.65 -1.96 11.55
C GLY A 487 -13.99 -1.17 12.80
N PHE A 488 -13.44 0.03 12.97
CA PHE A 488 -13.64 0.84 14.18
C PHE A 488 -15.07 1.37 14.32
N ASP A 489 -15.82 1.44 13.23
CA ASP A 489 -17.13 2.09 13.16
C ASP A 489 -18.33 1.18 13.52
N HIS A 490 -18.11 -0.12 13.74
CA HIS A 490 -19.16 -1.14 13.85
C HIS A 490 -20.15 -1.02 15.05
N GLY A 491 -20.10 0.06 15.85
CA GLY A 491 -20.92 0.23 17.04
C GLY A 491 -21.81 1.47 17.09
N ASP A 492 -21.79 2.34 16.07
CA ASP A 492 -22.49 3.63 16.11
C ASP A 492 -23.92 3.57 15.53
N ILE A 493 -24.19 2.58 14.68
CA ILE A 493 -25.53 2.27 14.17
C ILE A 493 -25.92 0.94 14.79
N GLN A 494 -26.98 0.89 15.59
CA GLN A 494 -27.63 -0.37 15.94
C GLN A 494 -28.25 -0.97 14.66
N THR A 495 -27.43 -1.54 13.78
CA THR A 495 -27.94 -2.47 12.78
C THR A 495 -28.36 -3.72 13.54
N GLN A 496 -29.68 -3.99 13.56
CA GLN A 496 -30.25 -5.20 14.17
C GLN A 496 -29.71 -6.52 13.56
N ASP A 497 -28.90 -6.45 12.48
CA ASP A 497 -28.39 -7.59 11.72
C ASP A 497 -26.85 -7.65 11.61
N CYS A 498 -26.11 -7.45 12.70
CA CYS A 498 -24.70 -7.89 12.74
C CYS A 498 -24.60 -9.25 13.46
N PRO A 499 -24.36 -10.37 12.76
CA PRO A 499 -24.28 -11.67 13.41
C PRO A 499 -23.06 -11.70 14.36
N GLN A 500 -23.34 -11.99 15.64
CA GLN A 500 -22.39 -12.26 16.70
C GLN A 500 -21.35 -13.32 16.30
N LYS A 501 -20.28 -12.91 15.62
CA LYS A 501 -19.15 -13.78 15.30
C LYS A 501 -17.83 -13.24 15.83
N PHE A 502 -17.80 -12.75 17.06
CA PHE A 502 -16.57 -12.68 17.89
C PHE A 502 -16.98 -12.45 19.36
N VAL A 503 -17.66 -13.43 19.95
CA VAL A 503 -17.76 -13.55 21.42
C VAL A 503 -17.28 -14.96 21.76
N THR A 504 -15.97 -15.11 21.97
CA THR A 504 -15.40 -16.36 22.46
C THR A 504 -15.36 -16.35 23.98
N ARG A 505 -16.20 -17.23 24.55
CA ARG A 505 -16.04 -17.99 25.80
C ARG A 505 -15.79 -17.22 27.10
N ARG A 506 -16.88 -16.99 27.85
CA ARG A 506 -16.84 -17.03 29.32
C ARG A 506 -16.55 -18.47 29.76
N VAL A 507 -15.53 -18.64 30.60
CA VAL A 507 -15.35 -19.81 31.45
C VAL A 507 -16.36 -19.70 32.59
N ILE A 508 -17.18 -20.73 32.76
CA ILE A 508 -18.06 -20.93 33.91
C ILE A 508 -17.26 -21.74 34.94
N TRP A 509 -17.29 -21.30 36.19
CA TRP A 509 -17.32 -22.20 37.35
C TRP A 509 -18.76 -22.32 37.82
#